data_AF-A0A3D2UVD0-F1
#
_entry.id   AF-A0A3D2UVD0-F1
#
_cell.length_a   1.000
_cell.length_b   1.000
_cell.length_c   1.000
_cell.angle_alpha   90.00
_cell.angle_beta   90.00
_cell.angle_gamma   90.00
#
_symmetry.space_group_name_H-M   'P 1'
#
loop_
_entity.id
_entity.type
_entity.pdbx_description
1 polymer ?
#
loop_
_entity_poly.entity_id
_entity_poly.type
_entity_poly.pdbx_seq_one_letter_code
_entity_poly.pdbx_strand_id
1 'polypeptide(L)' 'MATKINFNGEIHDQLSISVLDHGFLFGDSVYEVVCTINNQPCFLEKHL' A
#
# COMPACT_ATOMS: atom_id res chain seq x y z
N MET A 1 -14.62 8.88 1.19
CA MET A 1 -13.15 8.68 1.16
C MET A 1 -12.87 7.71 0.02
N ALA A 2 -12.10 8.11 -0.99
CA ALA A 2 -11.81 7.25 -2.13
C ALA A 2 -10.44 6.60 -1.95
N THR A 3 -10.36 5.28 -2.03
CA THR A 3 -9.10 4.54 -1.99
C THR A 3 -8.43 4.61 -3.36
N LYS A 4 -7.13 4.91 -3.39
CA LYS A 4 -6.31 4.84 -4.60
C LYS A 4 -5.17 3.87 -4.35
N ILE A 5 -4.97 2.93 -5.27
CA ILE A 5 -3.99 1.86 -5.17
C ILE A 5 -3.02 2.00 -6.35
N ASN A 6 -1.72 2.12 -6.07
CA ASN A 6 -0.70 2.03 -7.10
C ASN A 6 -0.23 0.58 -7.19
N PHE A 7 -0.36 -0.04 -8.36
CA PHE A 7 0.15 -1.38 -8.64
C PHE A 7 0.85 -1.39 -9.99
N ASN A 8 2.12 -1.78 -10.01
CA ASN A 8 2.97 -1.77 -11.21
C ASN A 8 3.00 -0.43 -11.98
N GLY A 9 2.88 0.70 -11.26
CA GLY A 9 2.90 2.05 -11.84
C GLY A 9 1.54 2.55 -12.33
N GLU A 10 0.48 1.76 -12.23
CA GLU A 10 -0.88 2.12 -12.60
C GLU A 10 -1.73 2.41 -11.36
N ILE A 11 -2.61 3.42 -11.45
CA ILE A 11 -3.50 3.83 -10.35
C ILE A 11 -4.89 3.23 -10.56
N HIS A 12 -5.36 2.45 -9.59
CA HIS A 12 -6.66 1.80 -9.59
C HIS A 12 -7.52 2.22 -8.39
N ASP A 13 -8.84 2.21 -8.55
CA ASP A 13 -9.81 2.36 -7.45
C ASP A 13 -10.09 1.03 -6.74
N GLN A 14 -9.82 -0.09 -7.41
CA GLN A 14 -9.99 -1.44 -6.89
C GLN A 14 -8.94 -2.36 -7.52
N LEU A 15 -8.40 -3.30 -6.74
CA LEU A 15 -7.41 -4.27 -7.18
C LEU A 15 -7.70 -5.63 -6.51
N SER A 16 -7.29 -6.71 -7.16
CA SER A 16 -7.19 -8.04 -6.55
C SER A 16 -5.77 -8.57 -6.74
N ILE A 17 -5.31 -9.38 -5.78
CA ILE A 17 -4.07 -10.15 -5.89
C ILE A 17 -4.39 -11.61 -6.18
N SER A 18 -3.41 -12.35 -6.71
CA SER A 18 -3.54 -13.79 -6.92
C SER A 18 -3.66 -14.51 -5.57
N VAL A 19 -4.52 -15.52 -5.49
CA VAL A 19 -4.58 -16.43 -4.34
C VAL A 19 -3.33 -17.32 -4.22
N LEU A 20 -2.50 -17.35 -5.27
CA LEU A 20 -1.21 -18.04 -5.29
C LEU A 20 -0.03 -17.12 -4.98
N ASP A 21 -0.29 -15.85 -4.62
CA ASP A 21 0.76 -14.93 -4.22
C ASP A 21 1.48 -15.44 -2.96
N HIS A 22 2.82 -15.36 -2.95
CA HIS A 22 3.63 -15.90 -1.85
C HIS A 22 3.43 -15.09 -0.56
N GLY A 23 3.23 -13.78 -0.68
CA GLY A 23 2.85 -12.89 0.42
C GLY A 23 1.51 -13.27 1.03
N PHE A 24 0.54 -13.63 0.20
CA PHE A 24 -0.75 -14.16 0.66
C PHE A 24 -0.63 -15.55 1.32
N LEU A 25 0.04 -16.49 0.67
CA LEU A 25 0.09 -17.89 1.11
C LEU A 25 0.98 -18.12 2.33
N PHE A 26 2.08 -17.40 2.44
CA PHE A 26 3.13 -17.67 3.42
C PHE A 26 3.45 -16.47 4.31
N GLY A 27 2.74 -15.34 4.15
CA GLY A 27 3.03 -14.11 4.89
C GLY A 27 4.36 -13.48 4.52
N ASP A 28 4.91 -13.82 3.35
CA ASP A 28 6.19 -13.32 2.86
C ASP A 28 6.02 -11.92 2.23
N SER A 29 5.71 -10.94 3.06
CA SER A 29 5.51 -9.56 2.65
C SER A 29 5.86 -8.60 3.78
N VAL A 30 6.30 -7.41 3.41
CA VAL A 30 6.56 -6.29 4.33
C VAL A 30 5.62 -5.16 3.96
N TYR A 31 5.09 -4.47 4.96
CA TYR A 31 4.28 -3.28 4.77
C TYR A 31 4.66 -2.21 5.79
N GLU A 32 4.36 -0.97 5.45
CA GLU A 32 4.53 0.20 6.32
C GLU A 32 3.34 1.13 6.13
N VAL A 33 3.03 1.94 7.14
CA VAL A 33 1.86 2.83 7.14
C VAL A 33 2.27 4.25 7.51
N VAL A 34 1.99 5.18 6.59
CA VAL A 34 2.15 6.63 6.82
C VAL A 34 0.78 7.27 6.87
N CYS A 35 0.57 8.21 7.82
CA CYS A 35 -0.63 9.02 7.87
C CYS A 35 -0.42 10.39 7.21
N THR A 36 -1.50 10.95 6.66
CA THR A 36 -1.52 12.30 6.08
C THR A 36 -2.51 13.15 6.86
N ILE A 37 -2.05 14.27 7.41
CA ILE A 37 -2.87 15.24 8.16
C ILE A 37 -2.67 16.61 7.49
N ASN A 38 -3.75 17.34 7.23
CA ASN A 38 -3.69 18.67 6.59
C ASN A 38 -2.86 18.69 5.29
N ASN A 39 -3.03 17.66 4.45
CA ASN A 39 -2.28 17.48 3.19
C ASN A 39 -0.76 17.32 3.37
N GLN A 40 -0.28 16.93 4.56
CA GLN A 40 1.13 16.68 4.84
C GLN A 40 1.33 15.25 5.38
N PRO A 41 2.24 14.45 4.82
CA PRO A 41 2.58 13.13 5.37
C PRO A 41 3.35 13.29 6.68
N CYS A 42 2.99 12.53 7.71
CA CYS A 42 3.62 12.59 9.02
C CYS A 42 4.84 11.67 9.09
N PHE A 43 5.98 12.21 9.54
CA PHE A 43 7.21 11.45 9.81
C PHE A 43 7.74 10.58 8.65
N LEU A 44 7.49 10.99 7.40
CA LEU A 44 7.79 10.20 6.20
C LEU A 44 9.22 9.60 6.18
N GLU A 45 10.24 10.38 6.52
CA GLU A 45 11.65 9.92 6.55
C GLU A 45 11.94 8.80 7.56
N LYS A 46 11.07 8.58 8.56
CA LYS A 46 11.23 7.50 9.53
C LYS A 46 10.55 6.21 9.11
N HIS A 47 9.62 6.29 8.17
CA HIS A 47 8.87 5.16 7.65
C HIS A 47 9.49 4.60 6.35
N LEU A 48 10.23 5.41 5.59
CA LEU A 48 10.95 5.00 4.39
C LEU A 48 12.37 4.52 4.73
#